data_AF-A0A1Q6L4N4-F1
#
_entry.id   AF-A0A1Q6L4N4-F1
#
_cell.length_a   1.000
_cell.length_b   1.000
_cell.length_c   1.000
_cell.angle_alpha   90.00
_cell.angle_beta   90.00
_cell.angle_gamma   90.00
#
_symmetry.space_group_name_H-M   'P 1'
#
loop_
_entity.id
_entity.type
_entity.pdbx_description
1 polymer ?
#
loop_
_entity_poly.entity_id
_entity_poly.type
_entity_poly.pdbx_seq_one_letter_code
_entity_poly.pdbx_strand_id
1 'polypeptide(L)'
;MFTFKSPVISTNIWKLCFKTSEEMAKIYFEDKEPEEGIRLHGITEYITSTIYIDKDLDGFLLVKALRHELMHIYLWETGQQDRKYTEEEVCDLISVAAPLICKTADDIVLRLK
;
A
#
# COMPACT_ATOMS: atom_id res chain seq x y z
N MET A 1 4.66 12.85 -7.73
CA MET A 1 4.52 12.54 -6.29
C MET A 1 3.22 13.17 -5.83
N PHE A 2 2.32 12.36 -5.26
CA PHE A 2 1.00 12.76 -4.77
C PHE A 2 0.94 12.51 -3.24
N THR A 3 0.17 13.28 -2.48
CA THR A 3 0.03 13.07 -1.03
C THR A 3 -1.41 12.82 -0.63
N PHE A 4 -1.60 11.99 0.40
CA PHE A 4 -2.91 11.67 0.95
C PHE A 4 -2.86 11.51 2.47
N LYS A 5 -4.02 11.63 3.11
CA LYS A 5 -4.15 11.35 4.55
C LYS A 5 -4.29 9.85 4.75
N SER A 6 -3.67 9.31 5.79
CA SER A 6 -3.85 7.89 6.14
C SER A 6 -5.33 7.52 6.30
N PRO A 7 -5.73 6.30 5.91
CA PRO A 7 -7.07 5.77 6.17
C PRO A 7 -7.38 5.60 7.67
N VAL A 8 -6.36 5.55 8.55
CA VAL A 8 -6.52 5.31 9.99
C VAL A 8 -6.31 6.60 10.79
N ILE A 9 -5.12 7.19 10.69
CA ILE A 9 -4.74 8.38 11.46
C ILE A 9 -4.72 9.59 10.54
N SER A 10 -5.81 10.36 10.51
CA SER A 10 -5.98 11.47 9.53
C SER A 10 -4.94 12.60 9.61
N THR A 11 -4.16 12.68 10.70
CA THR A 11 -3.03 13.61 10.85
C THR A 11 -1.76 13.10 10.17
N ASN A 12 -1.66 11.80 9.89
CA ASN A 12 -0.54 11.21 9.18
C ASN A 12 -0.71 11.43 7.67
N ILE A 13 0.33 11.97 7.04
CA ILE A 13 0.37 12.26 5.61
C ILE A 13 1.32 11.28 4.93
N TRP A 14 0.79 10.54 3.98
CA TRP A 14 1.51 9.58 3.17
C TRP A 14 1.75 10.12 1.76
N LYS A 15 2.81 9.64 1.13
CA LYS A 15 3.19 9.94 -0.26
C LYS A 15 2.88 8.74 -1.14
N LEU A 16 2.45 9.00 -2.36
CA LEU A 16 2.30 8.02 -3.43
C LEU A 16 3.24 8.38 -4.58
N CYS A 17 4.06 7.42 -4.96
CA CYS A 17 5.06 7.54 -6.01
C CYS A 17 4.89 6.41 -7.04
N PHE A 18 4.89 6.76 -8.32
CA PHE A 18 4.89 5.78 -9.41
C PHE A 18 6.33 5.55 -9.87
N LYS A 19 6.74 4.28 -9.97
CA LYS A 19 8.11 3.86 -10.26
C LYS A 19 8.13 2.72 -11.27
N THR A 20 9.20 2.58 -12.04
CA THR A 20 9.39 1.38 -12.87
C THR A 20 9.64 0.16 -11.99
N SER A 21 9.38 -1.04 -12.52
CA SER A 21 9.76 -2.28 -11.84
C SER A 21 11.25 -2.32 -11.46
N GLU A 22 12.15 -1.75 -12.28
CA GLU A 22 13.58 -1.66 -11.97
C GLU A 22 13.88 -0.73 -10.79
N GLU A 23 13.22 0.44 -10.73
CA GLU A 23 13.36 1.36 -9.59
C GLU A 23 12.80 0.74 -8.30
N MET A 24 11.68 0.03 -8.41
CA MET A 24 11.07 -0.71 -7.29
C MET A 24 11.99 -1.80 -6.76
N ALA A 25 12.64 -2.56 -7.64
CA ALA A 25 13.61 -3.59 -7.25
C ALA A 25 14.78 -2.99 -6.47
N LYS A 26 15.34 -1.86 -6.91
CA LYS A 26 16.43 -1.17 -6.19
C LYS A 26 16.02 -0.74 -4.78
N ILE A 27 14.78 -0.24 -4.63
CA ILE A 27 14.23 0.15 -3.32
C ILE A 27 14.06 -1.08 -2.41
N TYR A 28 13.50 -2.16 -2.94
CA TYR A 28 13.14 -3.33 -2.14
C TYR A 28 14.34 -4.21 -1.77
N PHE A 29 15.27 -4.41 -2.70
CA PHE A 29 16.39 -5.33 -2.53
C PHE A 29 17.66 -4.66 -2.01
N GLU A 30 17.67 -3.34 -1.78
CA GLU A 30 18.83 -2.58 -1.29
C GLU A 30 20.12 -2.93 -2.08
N ASP A 31 20.04 -2.83 -3.41
CA ASP A 31 21.12 -3.18 -4.35
C ASP A 31 21.52 -4.67 -4.43
N LYS A 32 20.75 -5.59 -3.86
CA LYS A 32 20.88 -7.04 -4.11
C LYS A 32 20.17 -7.44 -5.41
N GLU A 33 20.63 -8.52 -6.04
CA GLU A 33 19.95 -9.05 -7.21
C GLU A 33 18.56 -9.58 -6.82
N PRO A 34 17.49 -9.21 -7.57
CA PRO A 34 16.17 -9.73 -7.34
C PRO A 34 16.17 -11.26 -7.52
N GLU A 35 15.51 -11.98 -6.62
CA GLU A 35 15.22 -13.40 -6.89
C GLU A 35 14.34 -13.51 -8.14
N GLU A 36 14.72 -14.40 -9.07
CA GLU A 36 13.99 -14.59 -10.33
C GLU A 36 12.50 -14.86 -10.06
N GLY A 37 11.63 -14.03 -10.62
CA GLY A 37 10.18 -14.21 -10.58
C GLY A 37 9.40 -13.37 -9.58
N ILE A 38 10.05 -12.56 -8.73
CA ILE A 38 9.34 -11.64 -7.83
C ILE A 38 8.86 -10.41 -8.62
N ARG A 39 7.55 -10.33 -8.88
CA ARG A 39 6.91 -9.12 -9.43
C ARG A 39 6.34 -8.25 -8.31
N LEU A 40 6.95 -7.09 -8.09
CA LEU A 40 6.52 -6.11 -7.09
C LEU A 40 5.48 -5.16 -7.71
N HIS A 41 4.24 -5.21 -7.24
CA HIS A 41 3.19 -4.27 -7.67
C HIS A 41 3.13 -3.00 -6.81
N GLY A 42 3.61 -3.09 -5.57
CA GLY A 42 3.69 -1.99 -4.63
C GLY A 42 4.70 -2.27 -3.53
N ILE A 43 5.15 -1.21 -2.87
CA ILE A 43 6.02 -1.23 -1.70
C ILE A 43 5.53 -0.15 -0.74
N THR A 44 5.35 -0.50 0.53
CA THR A 44 5.08 0.44 1.62
C THR A 44 6.35 0.68 2.44
N GLU A 45 6.88 1.89 2.38
CA GLU A 45 8.06 2.33 3.14
C GLU A 45 7.63 3.20 4.34
N TYR A 46 7.68 2.63 5.54
CA TYR A 46 7.14 3.26 6.75
C TYR A 46 7.94 4.48 7.22
N ILE A 47 9.28 4.43 7.14
CA ILE A 47 10.17 5.49 7.63
C ILE A 47 9.93 6.81 6.91
N THR A 48 9.72 6.75 5.59
CA THR A 48 9.51 7.94 4.75
C THR A 48 8.02 8.26 4.54
N SER A 49 7.13 7.40 5.06
CA SER A 49 5.69 7.40 4.83
C SER A 49 5.36 7.44 3.33
N THR A 50 5.96 6.54 2.56
CA THR A 50 5.83 6.50 1.10
C THR A 50 5.33 5.14 0.63
N ILE A 51 4.29 5.15 -0.21
CA ILE A 51 3.94 4.03 -1.07
C ILE A 51 4.58 4.25 -2.44
N TYR A 52 5.28 3.23 -2.91
CA TYR A 52 5.69 3.13 -4.30
C TYR A 52 4.79 2.13 -5.02
N ILE A 53 4.31 2.47 -6.21
CA ILE A 53 3.48 1.61 -7.07
C ILE A 53 4.15 1.49 -8.44
N ASP A 54 4.06 0.30 -9.03
CA ASP A 54 4.48 0.09 -10.41
C ASP A 54 3.68 0.99 -11.37
N LYS A 55 4.39 1.88 -12.08
CA LYS A 55 3.81 2.89 -12.97
C LYS A 55 3.05 2.29 -14.15
N ASP A 56 3.35 1.04 -14.50
CA ASP A 56 2.74 0.36 -15.64
C ASP A 56 1.42 -0.34 -15.25
N LEU A 57 0.97 -0.20 -14.00
CA LEU A 57 -0.35 -0.68 -13.55
C LEU A 57 -1.46 0.30 -13.92
N ASP A 58 -2.54 -0.23 -14.48
CA ASP A 58 -3.73 0.53 -14.84
C ASP A 58 -5.02 -0.08 -14.28
N GLY A 59 -6.09 0.71 -14.38
CA GLY A 59 -7.46 0.29 -14.08
C GLY A 59 -7.60 -0.50 -12.78
N PHE A 60 -8.04 -1.75 -12.91
CA PHE A 60 -8.29 -2.64 -11.77
C PHE A 60 -7.02 -3.04 -11.02
N LEU A 61 -5.91 -3.28 -11.72
CA LEU A 61 -4.67 -3.75 -11.09
C LEU A 61 -4.04 -2.67 -10.21
N LEU A 62 -4.09 -1.41 -10.67
CA LEU A 62 -3.66 -0.25 -9.88
C LEU A 62 -4.45 -0.15 -8.57
N VAL A 63 -5.79 -0.21 -8.66
CA VAL A 63 -6.67 -0.10 -7.49
C VAL A 63 -6.43 -1.25 -6.51
N LYS A 64 -6.25 -2.48 -7.02
CA LYS A 64 -5.94 -3.65 -6.20
C LYS A 64 -4.61 -3.49 -5.46
N ALA A 65 -3.55 -3.08 -6.17
CA ALA A 65 -2.24 -2.85 -5.58
C ALA A 65 -2.30 -1.75 -4.52
N LEU A 66 -2.97 -0.64 -4.82
CA LEU A 66 -3.12 0.46 -3.87
C LEU A 66 -3.87 0.04 -2.59
N ARG A 67 -4.97 -0.73 -2.71
CA ARG A 67 -5.68 -1.26 -1.54
C ARG A 67 -4.82 -2.21 -0.70
N HIS A 68 -3.95 -3.00 -1.36
CA HIS A 68 -2.97 -3.84 -0.67
C HIS A 68 -1.98 -3.01 0.14
N GLU A 69 -1.37 -1.98 -0.46
CA GLU A 69 -0.42 -1.11 0.26
C GLU A 69 -1.08 -0.28 1.37
N LEU A 70 -2.32 0.18 1.17
CA LEU A 70 -3.09 0.85 2.22
C LEU A 70 -3.43 -0.07 3.40
N MET A 71 -3.56 -1.39 3.17
CA MET A 71 -3.70 -2.37 4.26
C MET A 71 -2.42 -2.48 5.09
N HIS A 72 -1.23 -2.40 4.47
CA HIS A 72 0.04 -2.34 5.20
C HIS A 72 0.11 -1.12 6.12
N ILE A 73 -0.34 0.04 5.64
CA ILE A 73 -0.46 1.26 6.47
C ILE A 73 -1.44 1.03 7.63
N TYR A 74 -2.61 0.46 7.35
CA TYR A 74 -3.61 0.19 8.39
C TYR A 74 -3.01 -0.69 9.50
N LEU A 75 -2.37 -1.79 9.12
CA LEU A 75 -1.77 -2.73 10.07
C LEU A 75 -0.62 -2.09 10.86
N TRP A 76 0.24 -1.29 10.20
CA TRP A 76 1.31 -0.54 10.86
C TRP A 76 0.78 0.44 11.90
N GLU A 77 -0.14 1.32 11.51
CA GLU A 77 -0.62 2.40 12.37
C GLU A 77 -1.50 1.90 13.53
N THR A 78 -2.09 0.71 13.40
CA THR A 78 -2.88 0.05 14.47
C THR A 78 -2.08 -0.95 15.31
N GLY A 79 -0.76 -1.08 15.07
CA GLY A 79 0.11 -1.99 15.80
C GLY A 79 -0.25 -3.47 15.59
N GLN A 80 -0.86 -3.80 14.46
CA GLN A 80 -1.40 -5.11 14.11
C GLN A 80 -0.46 -5.94 13.21
N GLN A 81 0.76 -5.46 12.97
CA GLN A 81 1.76 -6.14 12.16
C GLN A 81 2.21 -7.46 12.79
N ASP A 82 2.49 -8.45 11.95
CA ASP A 82 2.94 -9.81 12.32
C ASP A 82 1.99 -10.61 13.22
N ARG A 83 0.80 -10.07 13.52
CA ARG A 83 -0.22 -10.78 14.28
C ARG A 83 -0.77 -11.94 13.45
N LYS A 84 -0.86 -13.10 14.09
CA LYS A 84 -1.61 -14.25 13.55
C LYS A 84 -3.07 -14.10 13.95
N TYR A 85 -3.95 -14.17 12.96
CA TYR A 85 -5.39 -14.06 13.16
C TYR A 85 -6.05 -15.42 12.97
N THR A 86 -7.05 -15.69 13.80
CA THR A 86 -8.08 -16.68 13.48
C THR A 86 -9.01 -16.14 12.39
N GLU A 87 -9.82 -17.01 11.78
CA GLU A 87 -10.80 -16.59 10.76
C GLU A 87 -11.74 -15.50 11.28
N GLU A 88 -12.32 -15.67 12.47
CA GLU A 88 -13.24 -14.69 13.08
C GLU A 88 -12.55 -13.33 13.29
N GLU A 89 -11.31 -13.32 13.77
CA GLU A 89 -10.57 -12.06 13.94
C GLU A 89 -10.24 -11.40 12.58
N VAL A 90 -10.05 -12.18 11.50
CA VAL A 90 -9.92 -11.63 10.14
C VAL A 90 -11.25 -11.01 9.69
N CYS A 91 -12.37 -11.68 9.91
CA CYS A 91 -13.69 -11.15 9.59
C CYS A 91 -13.94 -9.82 10.30
N ASP A 92 -13.65 -9.75 11.61
CA ASP A 92 -13.75 -8.52 12.40
C ASP A 92 -12.83 -7.42 11.85
N LEU A 93 -11.55 -7.73 11.63
CA LEU A 93 -10.56 -6.78 11.11
C LEU A 93 -11.00 -6.21 9.76
N ILE A 94 -11.36 -7.07 8.81
CA ILE A 94 -11.72 -6.67 7.46
C ILE A 94 -13.03 -5.88 7.44
N SER A 95 -13.99 -6.22 8.31
CA SER A 95 -15.27 -5.47 8.41
C SER A 95 -15.05 -3.99 8.74
N VAL A 96 -14.02 -3.67 9.53
CA VAL A 96 -13.66 -2.31 9.93
C VAL A 96 -12.69 -1.67 8.93
N ALA A 97 -11.65 -2.39 8.51
CA ALA A 97 -10.58 -1.86 7.69
C ALA A 97 -11.02 -1.60 6.24
N ALA A 98 -11.80 -2.51 5.63
CA ALA A 98 -12.12 -2.45 4.21
C ALA A 98 -12.86 -1.17 3.79
N PRO A 99 -13.87 -0.66 4.51
CA PRO A 99 -14.52 0.61 4.15
C PRO A 99 -13.56 1.79 4.12
N LEU A 100 -12.63 1.88 5.08
CA LEU A 100 -11.66 2.98 5.18
C LEU A 100 -10.64 2.91 4.04
N ILE A 101 -10.10 1.72 3.79
CA ILE A 101 -9.11 1.46 2.74
C ILE A 101 -9.72 1.69 1.35
N CYS A 102 -10.90 1.12 1.07
CA CYS A 102 -11.57 1.28 -0.22
C CYS A 102 -11.89 2.75 -0.49
N LYS A 103 -12.46 3.46 0.48
CA LYS A 103 -12.73 4.90 0.34
C LYS A 103 -11.44 5.68 0.02
N THR A 104 -10.37 5.41 0.74
CA THR A 104 -9.08 6.12 0.55
C THR A 104 -8.49 5.82 -0.83
N ALA A 105 -8.51 4.56 -1.26
CA ALA A 105 -8.05 4.17 -2.59
C ALA A 105 -8.86 4.87 -3.69
N ASP A 106 -10.19 4.90 -3.55
CA ASP A 106 -11.08 5.52 -4.54
C ASP A 106 -10.85 7.04 -4.58
N ASP A 107 -10.70 7.70 -3.42
CA ASP A 107 -10.37 9.13 -3.32
C ASP A 107 -9.03 9.47 -3.99
N ILE A 108 -8.02 8.60 -3.86
CA ILE A 108 -6.73 8.75 -4.53
C ILE A 108 -6.91 8.63 -6.05
N VAL A 109 -7.56 7.56 -6.51
CA VAL A 109 -7.71 7.26 -7.93
C VAL A 109 -8.52 8.33 -8.66
N LEU A 110 -9.55 8.88 -8.02
CA LEU A 110 -10.32 10.00 -8.56
C LEU A 110 -9.49 11.26 -8.78
N ARG A 111 -8.42 11.47 -7.99
CA ARG A 111 -7.52 12.63 -8.11
C ARG A 111 -6.34 12.41 -9.05
N LEU A 112 -6.08 11.17 -9.45
CA LEU A 112 -5.06 10.83 -10.44
C LEU A 112 -5.55 10.97 -11.88
N LYS A 113 -6.88 11.00 -12.08
CA LYS A 113 -7.53 11.31 -13.36
C LYS A 113 -7.62 12.83 -13.55
#